data_AF-A0A2E8HDI3-F1
#
_entry.id   AF-A0A2E8HDI3-F1
#
_cell.length_a   1.000
_cell.length_b   1.000
_cell.length_c   1.000
_cell.angle_alpha   90.00
_cell.angle_beta   90.00
_cell.angle_gamma   90.00
#
_symmetry.space_group_name_H-M   'P 1'
#
loop_
_entity.id
_entity.type
_entity.pdbx_description
1 polymer ?
#
loop_
_entity_poly.entity_id
_entity_poly.type
_entity_poly.pdbx_seq_one_letter_code
_entity_poly.pdbx_strand_id
1 'polypeptide(L)'
;AAALSVLFLSVYAAAQLTSGGKALFAMMGWSELIGILIGFVLVVAYCYAGGIRASIWTDAAQSCVMIVGSVLLCWVAMGEVGGFNGLHDGLDSQNENLTDMFPPDLKLGVTLWVFAFFLGGLGVAGQPQVVSRVMTLGTDRDRKQAMIWFFVWQTPFILLMLIIGLASRVTFTSSDFDPELGLPMMAMETLGPFWVGLILASIFAATMSTADSQVLACTAAITDDIIPKWSQNHTMTKVVTLLVALLATTISIAGQYIPGGDSVFALVVLAVYGLGGIFIPMLTIRWMGYEPDTFHSIVMMVSALVAVIVWRLVGLNNDIFESVPGMGAAFTAHFVMARIRTPDSSPLGRYAMPSGRVIGISAMIILAPMSAAEVGYFLSRSSDSEAMGGVGNYTATLQFEDVVLVEDEEYIGDGETIDFDYMLTQIDREDGFQVAEVQMVWTYDETNEEADPNSFQEQAACAVNPGNDAMDSTIGELEHNGYFSSVQGDEMTGIGIVSEEFWSGFSWLVTVTGVSFGDDLGNGTQAWNISGLSEGEIRENLSSSGEQDGDYALSLRVDANSGGNGQCPHSDDGEEVRYELRVMLMSFEVEKNEAE
;
A
#
# COMPACT_ATOMS: atom_id res chain seq x y z
N ALA A 1 -3.99 13.41 -31.88
CA ALA A 1 -3.86 14.41 -30.80
C ALA A 1 -5.15 14.50 -30.00
N ALA A 2 -6.19 15.23 -30.44
CA ALA A 2 -7.41 15.45 -29.65
C ALA A 2 -8.07 14.18 -29.08
N ALA A 3 -8.21 13.12 -29.89
CA ALA A 3 -8.76 11.83 -29.40
C ALA A 3 -7.91 11.19 -28.28
N LEU A 4 -6.56 11.27 -28.38
CA LEU A 4 -5.65 10.77 -27.36
C LEU A 4 -5.72 11.65 -26.10
N SER A 5 -5.80 12.98 -26.27
CA SER A 5 -6.02 13.91 -25.16
C SER A 5 -7.30 13.56 -24.40
N VAL A 6 -8.43 13.39 -25.11
CA VAL A 6 -9.71 13.04 -24.47
C VAL A 6 -9.60 11.72 -23.71
N LEU A 7 -8.98 10.69 -24.30
CA LEU A 7 -8.82 9.38 -23.65
C LEU A 7 -8.07 9.50 -22.31
N PHE A 8 -6.84 10.02 -22.34
CA PHE A 8 -5.98 10.04 -21.14
C PHE A 8 -6.44 11.09 -20.12
N LEU A 9 -6.93 12.26 -20.55
CA LEU A 9 -7.43 13.27 -19.61
C LEU A 9 -8.75 12.87 -18.96
N SER A 10 -9.60 12.07 -19.63
CA SER A 10 -10.77 11.46 -18.99
C SER A 10 -10.38 10.41 -17.95
N VAL A 11 -9.32 9.61 -18.18
CA VAL A 11 -8.76 8.70 -17.17
C VAL A 11 -8.19 9.50 -15.98
N TYR A 12 -7.50 10.60 -16.25
CA TYR A 12 -7.00 11.48 -15.19
C TYR A 12 -8.16 12.08 -14.37
N ALA A 13 -9.19 12.60 -15.03
CA ALA A 13 -10.40 13.10 -14.37
C ALA A 13 -11.08 12.02 -13.52
N ALA A 14 -11.13 10.77 -14.02
CA ALA A 14 -11.67 9.63 -13.27
C ALA A 14 -10.89 9.37 -11.98
N ALA A 15 -9.56 9.40 -12.04
CA ALA A 15 -8.69 9.23 -10.86
C ALA A 15 -8.98 10.28 -9.78
N GLN A 16 -9.23 11.53 -10.17
CA GLN A 16 -9.58 12.60 -9.22
C GLN A 16 -10.92 12.35 -8.53
N LEU A 17 -11.92 11.84 -9.27
CA LEU A 17 -13.21 11.48 -8.69
C LEU A 17 -13.09 10.29 -7.72
N THR A 18 -12.30 9.28 -8.09
CA THR A 18 -12.01 8.14 -7.20
C THR A 18 -11.31 8.60 -5.91
N SER A 19 -10.34 9.50 -6.01
CA SER A 19 -9.66 10.09 -4.84
C SER A 19 -10.63 10.81 -3.89
N GLY A 20 -11.57 11.61 -4.42
CA GLY A 20 -12.62 12.21 -3.61
C GLY A 20 -13.57 11.19 -2.98
N GLY A 21 -13.83 10.08 -3.66
CA GLY A 21 -14.57 8.92 -3.16
C GLY A 21 -13.89 8.27 -1.96
N LYS A 22 -12.62 7.89 -2.10
CA LYS A 22 -11.79 7.29 -1.04
C LYS A 22 -11.66 8.20 0.19
N ALA A 23 -11.50 9.50 -0.01
CA ALA A 23 -11.43 10.46 1.09
C ALA A 23 -12.75 10.52 1.90
N LEU A 24 -13.91 10.52 1.24
CA LEU A 24 -15.20 10.47 1.94
C LEU A 24 -15.44 9.13 2.64
N PHE A 25 -14.96 8.05 2.05
CA PHE A 25 -15.02 6.73 2.66
C PHE A 25 -14.21 6.69 3.96
N ALA A 26 -12.93 7.08 3.93
CA ALA A 26 -12.08 7.08 5.11
C ALA A 26 -12.57 8.04 6.22
N MET A 27 -13.02 9.25 5.86
CA MET A 27 -13.31 10.29 6.86
C MET A 27 -14.76 10.28 7.36
N MET A 28 -15.71 9.73 6.58
CA MET A 28 -17.14 9.75 6.94
C MET A 28 -17.80 8.37 6.92
N GLY A 29 -17.10 7.30 6.52
CA GLY A 29 -17.66 5.96 6.37
C GLY A 29 -18.69 5.85 5.24
N TRP A 30 -18.73 6.82 4.32
CA TRP A 30 -19.68 6.81 3.21
C TRP A 30 -19.17 5.93 2.08
N SER A 31 -20.04 5.17 1.41
CA SER A 31 -19.62 4.36 0.26
C SER A 31 -18.89 5.24 -0.77
N GLU A 32 -17.77 4.77 -1.30
CA GLU A 32 -16.98 5.52 -2.29
C GLU A 32 -17.81 6.00 -3.49
N LEU A 33 -18.80 5.21 -3.92
CA LEU A 33 -19.74 5.56 -4.98
C LEU A 33 -20.44 6.90 -4.71
N ILE A 34 -20.89 7.14 -3.47
CA ILE A 34 -21.51 8.40 -3.07
C ILE A 34 -20.51 9.55 -3.23
N GLY A 35 -19.26 9.33 -2.81
CA GLY A 35 -18.23 10.36 -2.94
C GLY A 35 -17.87 10.69 -4.38
N ILE A 36 -17.79 9.68 -5.26
CA ILE A 36 -17.62 9.84 -6.71
C ILE A 36 -18.77 10.66 -7.30
N LEU A 37 -20.02 10.36 -6.92
CA LEU A 37 -21.21 11.07 -7.40
C LEU A 37 -21.27 12.52 -6.90
N ILE A 38 -20.85 12.78 -5.66
CA ILE A 38 -20.70 14.14 -5.14
C ILE A 38 -19.64 14.88 -5.96
N GLY A 39 -18.50 14.24 -6.23
CA GLY A 39 -17.46 14.81 -7.06
C GLY A 39 -17.94 15.16 -8.47
N PHE A 40 -18.69 14.27 -9.11
CA PHE A 40 -19.34 14.53 -10.39
C PHE A 40 -20.24 15.76 -10.35
N VAL A 41 -21.12 15.86 -9.35
CA VAL A 41 -22.03 17.01 -9.19
C VAL A 41 -21.24 18.30 -9.02
N LEU A 42 -20.19 18.30 -8.20
CA LEU A 42 -19.34 19.46 -7.97
C LEU A 42 -18.62 19.89 -9.26
N VAL A 43 -17.93 18.97 -9.93
CA VAL A 43 -17.23 19.25 -11.20
C VAL A 43 -18.22 19.82 -12.22
N VAL A 44 -19.37 19.17 -12.43
CA VAL A 44 -20.38 19.67 -13.37
C VAL A 44 -20.87 21.06 -12.98
N ALA A 45 -21.18 21.30 -11.70
CA ALA A 45 -21.65 22.61 -11.24
C ALA A 45 -20.64 23.73 -11.57
N TYR A 46 -19.35 23.49 -11.34
CA TYR A 46 -18.28 24.46 -11.61
C TYR A 46 -18.00 24.63 -13.10
N CYS A 47 -17.77 23.53 -13.83
CA CYS A 47 -17.47 23.59 -15.27
C CYS A 47 -18.61 24.23 -16.06
N TYR A 48 -19.87 23.89 -15.71
CA TYR A 48 -21.07 24.34 -16.43
C TYR A 48 -21.40 25.82 -16.20
N ALA A 49 -21.09 26.34 -15.00
CA ALA A 49 -21.37 27.72 -14.62
C ALA A 49 -20.28 28.69 -15.10
N GLY A 50 -19.02 28.28 -15.09
CA GLY A 50 -17.89 29.21 -15.05
C GLY A 50 -16.92 29.21 -16.24
N GLY A 51 -16.77 28.07 -16.93
CA GLY A 51 -15.74 27.89 -17.95
C GLY A 51 -14.32 28.19 -17.45
N ILE A 52 -13.35 28.33 -18.38
CA ILE A 52 -11.91 28.44 -18.03
C ILE A 52 -11.57 29.64 -17.14
N ARG A 53 -12.27 30.78 -17.28
CA ARG A 53 -11.95 31.98 -16.47
C ARG A 53 -12.38 31.85 -15.01
N ALA A 54 -13.57 31.31 -14.76
CA ALA A 54 -14.03 31.11 -13.40
C ALA A 54 -13.21 30.01 -12.71
N SER A 55 -12.91 28.93 -13.45
CA SER A 55 -12.01 27.84 -13.03
C SER A 55 -10.68 28.37 -12.49
N ILE A 56 -10.03 29.30 -13.20
CA ILE A 56 -8.75 29.89 -12.74
C ILE A 56 -8.89 30.62 -11.38
N TRP A 57 -10.01 31.32 -11.14
CA TRP A 57 -10.23 32.01 -9.86
C TRP A 57 -10.56 31.04 -8.72
N THR A 58 -11.36 30.00 -8.99
CA THR A 58 -11.66 28.97 -7.99
C THR A 58 -10.40 28.20 -7.61
N ASP A 59 -9.56 27.84 -8.58
CA ASP A 59 -8.30 27.16 -8.35
C ASP A 59 -7.35 27.98 -7.48
N ALA A 60 -7.25 29.29 -7.73
CA ALA A 60 -6.40 30.17 -6.94
C ALA A 60 -6.89 30.29 -5.48
N ALA A 61 -8.19 30.23 -5.25
CA ALA A 61 -8.75 30.18 -3.89
C ALA A 61 -8.52 28.82 -3.23
N GLN A 62 -8.71 27.73 -4.00
CA GLN A 62 -8.54 26.35 -3.56
C GLN A 62 -7.08 26.04 -3.21
N SER A 63 -6.11 26.55 -3.96
CA SER A 63 -4.68 26.35 -3.66
C SER A 63 -4.30 26.90 -2.29
N CYS A 64 -4.90 28.02 -1.86
CA CYS A 64 -4.70 28.56 -0.53
C CYS A 64 -5.18 27.59 0.56
N VAL A 65 -6.36 27.00 0.39
CA VAL A 65 -6.90 26.00 1.32
C VAL A 65 -6.02 24.75 1.34
N MET A 66 -5.55 24.31 0.17
CA MET A 66 -4.62 23.18 0.04
C MET A 66 -3.34 23.40 0.84
N ILE A 67 -2.66 24.54 0.67
CA ILE A 67 -1.43 24.83 1.42
C ILE A 67 -1.70 24.91 2.92
N VAL A 68 -2.76 25.60 3.35
CA VAL A 68 -3.08 25.72 4.77
C VAL A 68 -3.34 24.34 5.39
N GLY A 69 -4.15 23.50 4.73
CA GLY A 69 -4.43 22.14 5.19
C GLY A 69 -3.17 21.27 5.23
N SER A 70 -2.32 21.36 4.21
CA SER A 70 -1.07 20.60 4.12
C SER A 70 -0.06 21.01 5.18
N VAL A 71 0.09 22.30 5.44
CA VAL A 71 0.99 22.81 6.49
C VAL A 71 0.50 22.39 7.87
N LEU A 72 -0.81 22.50 8.13
CA LEU A 72 -1.41 22.07 9.39
C LEU A 72 -1.20 20.57 9.62
N LEU A 73 -1.56 19.74 8.63
CA LEU A 73 -1.45 18.29 8.76
C LEU A 73 0.01 17.84 8.88
N CYS A 74 0.91 18.42 8.08
CA CYS A 74 2.34 18.12 8.18
C CYS A 74 2.90 18.48 9.56
N TRP A 75 2.50 19.62 10.14
CA TRP A 75 2.91 19.99 11.49
C TRP A 75 2.51 18.92 12.50
N VAL A 76 1.25 18.49 12.47
CA VAL A 76 0.70 17.56 13.46
C VAL A 76 1.27 16.15 13.25
N ALA A 77 1.32 15.66 12.00
CA ALA A 77 1.90 14.37 11.67
C ALA A 77 3.37 14.27 12.11
N MET A 78 4.16 15.35 11.93
CA MET A 78 5.53 15.40 12.45
C MET A 78 5.60 15.40 13.98
N GLY A 79 4.58 15.90 14.67
CA GLY A 79 4.46 15.79 16.12
C GLY A 79 4.22 14.36 16.57
N GLU A 80 3.36 13.63 15.84
CA GLU A 80 3.00 12.24 16.13
C GLU A 80 4.19 11.29 15.99
N VAL A 81 4.96 11.42 14.91
CA VAL A 81 6.14 10.58 14.66
C VAL A 81 7.40 11.04 15.39
N GLY A 82 7.31 11.97 16.37
CA GLY A 82 8.46 12.39 17.16
C GLY A 82 9.49 13.28 16.43
N GLY A 83 9.06 13.99 15.38
CA GLY A 83 9.90 14.89 14.59
C GLY A 83 10.71 14.16 13.50
N PHE A 84 11.77 14.81 13.00
CA PHE A 84 12.59 14.23 11.93
C PHE A 84 13.39 13.00 12.37
N ASN A 85 13.77 12.93 13.65
CA ASN A 85 14.48 11.77 14.18
C ASN A 85 13.54 10.58 14.26
N GLY A 86 12.39 10.72 14.91
CA GLY A 86 11.43 9.61 15.00
C GLY A 86 10.85 9.20 13.64
N LEU A 87 10.74 10.12 12.67
CA LEU A 87 10.43 9.77 11.28
C LEU A 87 11.53 8.89 10.65
N HIS A 88 12.80 9.24 10.86
CA HIS A 88 13.91 8.45 10.32
C HIS A 88 14.01 7.09 11.02
N ASP A 89 14.03 7.08 12.35
CA ASP A 89 14.15 5.89 13.18
C ASP A 89 12.96 4.94 12.94
N GLY A 90 11.74 5.46 12.77
CA GLY A 90 10.55 4.67 12.50
C GLY A 90 10.47 4.11 11.07
N LEU A 91 11.13 4.73 10.10
CA LEU A 91 11.28 4.15 8.76
C LEU A 91 12.39 3.09 8.76
N ASP A 92 13.51 3.38 9.42
CA ASP A 92 14.66 2.49 9.54
C ASP A 92 14.30 1.19 10.27
N SER A 93 13.51 1.29 11.34
CA SER A 93 13.04 0.12 12.10
C SER A 93 12.10 -0.79 11.30
N GLN A 94 11.40 -0.26 10.30
CA GLN A 94 10.58 -1.07 9.39
C GLN A 94 11.44 -1.71 8.31
N ASN A 95 12.25 -0.90 7.64
CA ASN A 95 13.13 -1.35 6.56
C ASN A 95 14.19 -0.27 6.30
N GLU A 96 15.46 -0.60 6.49
CA GLU A 96 16.59 0.30 6.28
C GLU A 96 16.55 0.99 4.89
N ASN A 97 16.04 0.29 3.86
CA ASN A 97 15.93 0.82 2.50
C ASN A 97 14.90 1.96 2.34
N LEU A 98 13.98 2.15 3.29
CA LEU A 98 13.03 3.26 3.25
C LEU A 98 13.70 4.61 3.53
N THR A 99 14.86 4.60 4.17
CA THR A 99 15.65 5.80 4.45
C THR A 99 16.73 6.05 3.39
N ASP A 100 16.98 5.05 2.53
CA ASP A 100 17.96 5.14 1.46
C ASP A 100 17.49 6.05 0.31
N MET A 101 18.43 6.86 -0.18
CA MET A 101 18.17 7.77 -1.31
C MET A 101 18.07 7.02 -2.65
N PHE A 102 18.67 5.82 -2.74
CA PHE A 102 18.66 4.99 -3.93
C PHE A 102 18.09 3.61 -3.58
N PRO A 103 17.03 3.16 -4.26
CA PRO A 103 16.50 1.82 -4.03
C PRO A 103 17.57 0.75 -4.31
N PRO A 104 17.66 -0.33 -3.51
CA PRO A 104 18.67 -1.37 -3.69
C PRO A 104 18.46 -2.22 -4.96
N ASP A 105 17.21 -2.31 -5.46
CA ASP A 105 16.81 -3.23 -6.53
C ASP A 105 16.40 -2.55 -7.84
N LEU A 106 17.25 -1.67 -8.36
CA LEU A 106 17.01 -1.03 -9.66
C LEU A 106 17.36 -1.98 -10.82
N LYS A 107 16.39 -2.83 -11.21
CA LYS A 107 16.51 -3.81 -12.31
C LYS A 107 17.01 -3.22 -13.64
N LEU A 108 16.67 -1.96 -13.91
CA LEU A 108 17.00 -1.25 -15.15
C LEU A 108 18.13 -0.23 -14.99
N GLY A 109 18.83 -0.25 -13.85
CA GLY A 109 19.99 0.59 -13.54
C GLY A 109 19.62 1.95 -12.94
N VAL A 110 20.53 2.49 -12.13
CA VAL A 110 20.35 3.77 -11.42
C VAL A 110 20.22 4.93 -12.39
N THR A 111 20.90 4.86 -13.53
CA THR A 111 20.92 5.94 -14.50
C THR A 111 19.56 6.11 -15.14
N LEU A 112 18.95 5.00 -15.57
CA LEU A 112 17.66 5.05 -16.23
C LEU A 112 16.56 5.45 -15.24
N TRP A 113 16.67 5.04 -13.98
CA TRP A 113 15.81 5.49 -12.89
C TRP A 113 15.88 7.00 -12.66
N VAL A 114 17.07 7.60 -12.51
CA VAL A 114 17.24 9.06 -12.40
C VAL A 114 16.70 9.77 -13.66
N PHE A 115 17.01 9.23 -14.84
CA PHE A 115 16.55 9.80 -16.09
C PHE A 115 15.03 9.71 -16.27
N ALA A 116 14.38 8.69 -15.70
CA ALA A 116 12.94 8.52 -15.72
C ALA A 116 12.23 9.67 -14.98
N PHE A 117 12.75 10.14 -13.84
CA PHE A 117 12.20 11.32 -13.17
C PHE A 117 12.32 12.59 -14.01
N PHE A 118 13.44 12.77 -14.72
CA PHE A 118 13.63 13.90 -15.62
C PHE A 118 12.65 13.85 -16.81
N LEU A 119 12.53 12.70 -17.48
CA LEU A 119 11.59 12.50 -18.59
C LEU A 119 10.13 12.58 -18.13
N GLY A 120 9.84 12.06 -16.93
CA GLY A 120 8.53 12.17 -16.30
C GLY A 120 8.15 13.62 -16.05
N GLY A 121 9.07 14.42 -15.47
CA GLY A 121 8.89 15.86 -15.29
C GLY A 121 8.69 16.62 -16.61
N LEU A 122 9.45 16.26 -17.66
CA LEU A 122 9.23 16.78 -19.00
C LEU A 122 7.83 16.46 -19.54
N GLY A 123 7.26 15.30 -19.19
CA GLY A 123 5.91 14.90 -19.58
C GLY A 123 4.82 15.92 -19.23
N VAL A 124 5.00 16.68 -18.14
CA VAL A 124 4.08 17.75 -17.72
C VAL A 124 3.97 18.86 -18.77
N ALA A 125 5.07 19.19 -19.47
CA ALA A 125 5.04 20.20 -20.52
C ALA A 125 4.21 19.80 -21.75
N GLY A 126 3.90 18.51 -21.89
CA GLY A 126 3.08 17.95 -22.96
C GLY A 126 1.59 17.97 -22.65
N GLN A 127 1.20 18.30 -21.41
CA GLN A 127 -0.19 18.22 -20.95
C GLN A 127 -1.05 19.36 -21.52
N PRO A 128 -2.13 19.06 -22.28
CA PRO A 128 -2.98 20.08 -22.91
C PRO A 128 -3.60 21.08 -21.91
N GLN A 129 -4.01 20.61 -20.73
CA GLN A 129 -4.59 21.41 -19.66
C GLN A 129 -3.61 22.43 -19.06
N VAL A 130 -2.31 22.12 -19.05
CA VAL A 130 -1.27 23.05 -18.57
C VAL A 130 -0.96 24.06 -19.67
N VAL A 131 -0.80 23.58 -20.90
CA VAL A 131 -0.51 24.41 -22.07
C VAL A 131 -1.61 25.44 -22.32
N SER A 132 -2.88 25.04 -22.21
CA SER A 132 -4.02 25.94 -22.43
C SER A 132 -4.02 27.12 -21.46
N ARG A 133 -3.63 26.91 -20.18
CA ARG A 133 -3.49 27.99 -19.20
C ARG A 133 -2.40 28.98 -19.59
N VAL A 134 -1.23 28.48 -20.01
CA VAL A 134 -0.12 29.33 -20.46
C VAL A 134 -0.50 30.14 -21.71
N MET A 135 -1.32 29.57 -22.59
CA MET A 135 -1.84 30.27 -23.78
C MET A 135 -2.78 31.44 -23.44
N THR A 136 -3.41 31.44 -22.26
CA THR A 136 -4.26 32.57 -21.83
C THR A 136 -3.45 33.81 -21.38
N LEU A 137 -2.15 33.66 -21.16
CA LEU A 137 -1.27 34.75 -20.72
C LEU A 137 -0.89 35.67 -21.90
N GLY A 138 -1.11 36.97 -21.71
CA GLY A 138 -0.97 37.97 -22.76
C GLY A 138 0.48 38.31 -23.13
N THR A 139 1.33 38.59 -22.13
CA THR A 139 2.71 39.04 -22.38
C THR A 139 3.75 38.02 -21.93
N ASP A 140 4.96 38.08 -22.51
CA ASP A 140 6.08 37.22 -22.09
C ASP A 140 6.52 37.49 -20.65
N ARG A 141 6.28 38.71 -20.14
CA ARG A 141 6.51 39.04 -18.73
C ARG A 141 5.57 38.25 -17.84
N ASP A 142 4.29 38.18 -18.21
CA ASP A 142 3.28 37.43 -17.45
C ASP A 142 3.58 35.93 -17.45
N ARG A 143 4.06 35.38 -18.58
CA ARG A 143 4.52 33.98 -18.68
C ARG A 143 5.67 33.67 -17.74
N LYS A 144 6.69 34.54 -17.68
CA LYS A 144 7.81 34.37 -16.74
C LYS A 144 7.36 34.48 -15.29
N GLN A 145 6.43 35.40 -14.99
CA GLN A 145 5.89 35.54 -13.66
C GLN A 145 5.05 34.32 -13.24
N ALA A 146 4.24 33.78 -14.15
CA ALA A 146 3.47 32.55 -13.92
C ALA A 146 4.37 31.34 -13.63
N MET A 147 5.50 31.22 -14.33
CA MET A 147 6.51 30.19 -14.08
C MET A 147 7.09 30.29 -12.66
N ILE A 148 7.41 31.50 -12.19
CA ILE A 148 7.92 31.70 -10.82
C ILE A 148 6.85 31.28 -9.80
N TRP A 149 5.61 31.75 -9.98
CA TRP A 149 4.51 31.40 -9.08
C TRP A 149 4.22 29.90 -9.06
N PHE A 150 4.34 29.21 -10.20
CA PHE A 150 4.21 27.76 -10.27
C PHE A 150 5.19 27.08 -9.30
N PHE A 151 6.48 27.40 -9.34
CA PHE A 151 7.45 26.80 -8.42
C PHE A 151 7.30 27.24 -6.98
N VAL A 152 6.93 28.51 -6.73
CA VAL A 152 6.68 29.03 -5.37
C VAL A 152 5.55 28.27 -4.67
N TRP A 153 4.52 27.84 -5.40
CA TRP A 153 3.41 27.07 -4.83
C TRP A 153 3.64 25.55 -4.88
N GLN A 154 4.18 25.03 -5.99
CA GLN A 154 4.32 23.60 -6.20
C GLN A 154 5.40 22.97 -5.30
N THR A 155 6.56 23.62 -5.16
CA THR A 155 7.69 23.03 -4.42
C THR A 155 7.37 22.82 -2.94
N PRO A 156 6.83 23.81 -2.19
CA PRO A 156 6.43 23.58 -0.80
C PRO A 156 5.31 22.54 -0.68
N PHE A 157 4.33 22.55 -1.60
CA PHE A 157 3.24 21.59 -1.56
C PHE A 157 3.73 20.14 -1.71
N ILE A 158 4.61 19.87 -2.68
CA ILE A 158 5.21 18.55 -2.86
C ILE A 158 6.00 18.13 -1.62
N LEU A 159 6.81 19.04 -1.04
CA LEU A 159 7.60 18.73 0.14
C LEU A 159 6.71 18.36 1.34
N LEU A 160 5.63 19.10 1.57
CA LEU A 160 4.67 18.82 2.64
C LEU A 160 3.97 17.48 2.43
N MET A 161 3.50 17.20 1.21
CA MET A 161 2.86 15.92 0.88
C MET A 161 3.82 14.73 1.05
N LEU A 162 5.08 14.89 0.66
CA LEU A 162 6.10 13.87 0.84
C LEU A 162 6.31 13.55 2.32
N ILE A 163 6.47 14.57 3.16
CA ILE A 163 6.64 14.39 4.61
C ILE A 163 5.41 13.72 5.23
N ILE A 164 4.20 14.16 4.85
CA ILE A 164 2.95 13.52 5.33
C ILE A 164 2.88 12.05 4.90
N GLY A 165 3.27 11.73 3.65
CA GLY A 165 3.30 10.35 3.16
C GLY A 165 4.30 9.47 3.91
N LEU A 166 5.49 10.00 4.20
CA LEU A 166 6.49 9.29 5.01
C LEU A 166 6.00 9.10 6.46
N ALA A 167 5.43 10.13 7.08
CA ALA A 167 4.86 10.01 8.42
C ALA A 167 3.70 9.01 8.46
N SER A 168 2.85 9.01 7.44
CA SER A 168 1.80 8.01 7.25
C SER A 168 2.34 6.60 7.14
N ARG A 169 3.51 6.39 6.50
CA ARG A 169 4.14 5.07 6.44
C ARG A 169 4.70 4.62 7.78
N VAL A 170 5.20 5.54 8.60
CA VAL A 170 5.64 5.24 9.97
C VAL A 170 4.45 4.83 10.85
N THR A 171 3.33 5.53 10.75
CA THR A 171 2.15 5.29 11.59
C THR A 171 1.30 4.10 11.15
N PHE A 172 1.10 3.90 9.84
CA PHE A 172 0.25 2.84 9.30
C PHE A 172 1.10 1.74 8.66
N THR A 173 1.36 0.68 9.44
CA THR A 173 2.27 -0.41 9.07
C THR A 173 1.59 -1.66 8.52
N SER A 174 0.26 -1.78 8.64
CA SER A 174 -0.44 -2.98 8.18
C SER A 174 -0.27 -3.21 6.69
N SER A 175 -0.01 -4.47 6.32
CA SER A 175 0.27 -4.90 4.94
C SER A 175 -0.91 -4.66 3.99
N ASP A 176 -2.13 -4.73 4.50
CA ASP A 176 -3.38 -4.49 3.76
C ASP A 176 -3.82 -3.01 3.76
N PHE A 177 -3.04 -2.09 4.34
CA PHE A 177 -3.37 -0.67 4.35
C PHE A 177 -3.32 -0.09 2.94
N ASP A 178 -4.43 0.49 2.48
CA ASP A 178 -4.44 1.25 1.23
C ASP A 178 -3.64 2.56 1.41
N PRO A 179 -2.48 2.73 0.75
CA PRO A 179 -1.65 3.92 0.91
C PRO A 179 -2.35 5.22 0.51
N GLU A 180 -3.39 5.14 -0.34
CA GLU A 180 -4.18 6.30 -0.76
C GLU A 180 -5.08 6.85 0.36
N LEU A 181 -5.27 6.08 1.43
CA LEU A 181 -5.99 6.48 2.64
C LEU A 181 -5.08 7.09 3.71
N GLY A 182 -3.75 7.09 3.50
CA GLY A 182 -2.79 7.61 4.48
C GLY A 182 -3.06 9.04 4.94
N LEU A 183 -3.26 9.96 4.00
CA LEU A 183 -3.56 11.36 4.31
C LEU A 183 -4.89 11.54 5.08
N PRO A 184 -6.05 11.01 4.61
CA PRO A 184 -7.30 11.16 5.36
C PRO A 184 -7.28 10.46 6.72
N MET A 185 -6.64 9.29 6.85
CA MET A 185 -6.52 8.57 8.13
C MET A 185 -5.65 9.33 9.13
N MET A 186 -4.50 9.84 8.68
CA MET A 186 -3.63 10.70 9.50
C MET A 186 -4.40 11.90 10.05
N ALA A 187 -5.27 12.51 9.24
CA ALA A 187 -6.10 13.62 9.71
C ALA A 187 -7.16 13.17 10.74
N MET A 188 -7.79 12.02 10.53
CA MET A 188 -8.82 11.49 11.44
C MET A 188 -8.28 11.16 12.83
N GLU A 189 -7.07 10.62 12.90
CA GLU A 189 -6.46 10.19 14.17
C GLU A 189 -5.83 11.36 14.94
N THR A 190 -5.25 12.32 14.22
CA THR A 190 -4.44 13.37 14.86
C THR A 190 -5.16 14.71 15.04
N LEU A 191 -6.29 14.94 14.36
CA LEU A 191 -6.97 16.24 14.36
C LEU A 191 -8.39 16.19 14.97
N GLY A 192 -8.78 17.28 15.62
CA GLY A 192 -10.16 17.46 16.07
C GLY A 192 -11.16 17.68 14.92
N PRO A 193 -12.47 17.50 15.14
CA PRO A 193 -13.48 17.43 14.06
C PRO A 193 -13.53 18.64 13.12
N PHE A 194 -13.29 19.85 13.66
CA PHE A 194 -13.25 21.06 12.85
C PHE A 194 -12.11 21.03 11.82
N TRP A 195 -10.92 20.59 12.25
CA TRP A 195 -9.72 20.52 11.42
C TRP A 195 -9.77 19.37 10.44
N VAL A 196 -10.35 18.23 10.83
CA VAL A 196 -10.73 17.13 9.93
C VAL A 196 -11.59 17.66 8.77
N GLY A 197 -12.61 18.46 9.06
CA GLY A 197 -13.43 19.11 8.04
C GLY A 197 -12.63 20.04 7.11
N LEU A 198 -11.62 20.74 7.63
CA LEU A 198 -10.71 21.57 6.82
C LEU A 198 -9.83 20.71 5.89
N ILE A 199 -9.30 19.59 6.38
CA ILE A 199 -8.51 18.66 5.55
C ILE A 199 -9.39 18.02 4.47
N LEU A 200 -10.61 17.59 4.81
CA LEU A 200 -11.56 17.10 3.83
C LEU A 200 -11.82 18.16 2.75
N ALA A 201 -12.06 19.42 3.14
CA ALA A 201 -12.22 20.51 2.19
C ALA A 201 -10.97 20.75 1.32
N SER A 202 -9.76 20.58 1.88
CA SER A 202 -8.49 20.65 1.16
C SER A 202 -8.34 19.53 0.12
N ILE A 203 -8.68 18.29 0.46
CA ILE A 203 -8.67 17.15 -0.48
C ILE A 203 -9.66 17.39 -1.63
N PHE A 204 -10.88 17.83 -1.33
CA PHE A 204 -11.86 18.20 -2.35
C PHE A 204 -11.40 19.39 -3.20
N ALA A 205 -10.74 20.38 -2.60
CA ALA A 205 -10.16 21.50 -3.34
C ALA A 205 -9.12 21.04 -4.37
N ALA A 206 -8.23 20.11 -3.98
CA ALA A 206 -7.19 19.56 -4.85
C ALA A 206 -7.75 18.69 -5.98
N THR A 207 -8.64 17.76 -5.65
CA THR A 207 -9.22 16.82 -6.62
C THR A 207 -10.16 17.51 -7.60
N MET A 208 -11.01 18.44 -7.12
CA MET A 208 -11.99 19.11 -7.97
C MET A 208 -11.37 20.14 -8.93
N SER A 209 -10.37 20.92 -8.49
CA SER A 209 -9.64 21.85 -9.38
C SER A 209 -8.93 21.12 -10.52
N THR A 210 -8.35 19.95 -10.19
CA THR A 210 -7.71 19.09 -11.18
C THR A 210 -8.73 18.49 -12.12
N ALA A 211 -9.82 17.89 -11.61
CA ALA A 211 -10.88 17.29 -12.41
C ALA A 211 -11.53 18.31 -13.37
N ASP A 212 -11.85 19.51 -12.89
CA ASP A 212 -12.38 20.61 -13.70
C ASP A 212 -11.43 20.95 -14.87
N SER A 213 -10.13 21.09 -14.58
CA SER A 213 -9.11 21.34 -15.60
C SER A 213 -9.06 20.27 -16.69
N GLN A 214 -9.16 18.99 -16.30
CA GLN A 214 -9.16 17.88 -17.25
C GLN A 214 -10.44 17.85 -18.09
N VAL A 215 -11.60 18.03 -17.45
CA VAL A 215 -12.89 18.02 -18.14
C VAL A 215 -12.99 19.20 -19.12
N LEU A 216 -12.54 20.39 -18.74
CA LEU A 216 -12.50 21.55 -19.62
C LEU A 216 -11.51 21.36 -20.78
N ALA A 217 -10.34 20.77 -20.54
CA ALA A 217 -9.38 20.47 -21.60
C ALA A 217 -9.92 19.44 -22.61
N CYS A 218 -10.60 18.38 -22.13
CA CYS A 218 -11.33 17.44 -22.98
C CYS A 218 -12.46 18.13 -23.76
N THR A 219 -13.20 19.02 -23.10
CA THR A 219 -14.27 19.80 -23.75
C THR A 219 -13.70 20.61 -24.91
N ALA A 220 -12.62 21.36 -24.68
CA ALA A 220 -11.95 22.14 -25.73
C ALA A 220 -11.42 21.25 -26.86
N ALA A 221 -10.80 20.11 -26.54
CA ALA A 221 -10.33 19.16 -27.54
C ALA A 221 -11.49 18.64 -28.43
N ILE A 222 -12.68 18.42 -27.87
CA ILE A 222 -13.84 17.98 -28.64
C ILE A 222 -14.47 19.12 -29.44
N THR A 223 -14.69 20.28 -28.82
CA THR A 223 -15.43 21.40 -29.45
C THR A 223 -14.60 22.21 -30.43
N ASP A 224 -13.30 22.31 -30.22
CA ASP A 224 -12.42 23.18 -30.99
C ASP A 224 -11.58 22.37 -31.99
N ASP A 225 -11.13 21.17 -31.63
CA ASP A 225 -10.29 20.34 -32.51
C ASP A 225 -11.07 19.27 -33.29
N ILE A 226 -11.93 18.46 -32.64
CA ILE A 226 -12.63 17.35 -33.30
C ILE A 226 -13.84 17.86 -34.09
N ILE A 227 -14.64 18.75 -33.49
CA ILE A 227 -15.88 19.28 -34.10
C ILE A 227 -15.89 20.81 -34.03
N PRO A 228 -15.03 21.50 -34.81
CA PRO A 228 -14.80 22.96 -34.69
C PRO A 228 -16.05 23.83 -34.82
N LYS A 229 -17.09 23.32 -35.50
CA LYS A 229 -18.41 23.98 -35.62
C LYS A 229 -19.11 24.18 -34.28
N TRP A 230 -18.69 23.49 -33.21
CA TRP A 230 -19.25 23.61 -31.86
C TRP A 230 -18.50 24.61 -30.98
N SER A 231 -17.30 25.05 -31.35
CA SER A 231 -16.46 25.97 -30.57
C SER A 231 -17.18 27.23 -30.06
N GLN A 232 -18.05 27.83 -30.89
CA GLN A 232 -18.80 29.04 -30.53
C GLN A 232 -20.20 28.76 -29.95
N ASN A 233 -20.64 27.49 -29.98
CA ASN A 233 -21.96 27.09 -29.52
C ASN A 233 -21.92 26.76 -28.03
N HIS A 234 -22.21 27.75 -27.19
CA HIS A 234 -22.15 27.66 -25.74
C HIS A 234 -23.02 26.52 -25.17
N THR A 235 -24.17 26.24 -25.79
CA THR A 235 -25.04 25.13 -25.38
C THR A 235 -24.36 23.79 -25.64
N MET A 236 -23.74 23.62 -26.81
CA MET A 236 -23.02 22.38 -27.14
C MET A 236 -21.78 22.19 -26.28
N THR A 237 -21.00 23.25 -26.03
CA THR A 237 -19.85 23.19 -25.11
C THR A 237 -20.27 22.66 -23.74
N LYS A 238 -21.36 23.19 -23.17
CA LYS A 238 -21.91 22.73 -21.89
C LYS A 238 -22.37 21.27 -21.91
N VAL A 239 -22.99 20.82 -22.99
CA VAL A 239 -23.39 19.41 -23.17
C VAL A 239 -22.16 18.52 -23.25
N VAL A 240 -21.13 18.92 -24.01
CA VAL A 240 -19.87 18.17 -24.11
C VAL A 240 -19.17 18.07 -22.76
N THR A 241 -19.10 19.16 -22.00
CA THR A 241 -18.57 19.16 -20.63
C THR A 241 -19.30 18.15 -19.74
N LEU A 242 -20.63 18.12 -19.77
CA LEU A 242 -21.42 17.15 -19.03
C LEU A 242 -21.11 15.70 -19.47
N LEU A 243 -21.01 15.46 -20.77
CA LEU A 243 -20.71 14.12 -21.30
C LEU A 243 -19.30 13.65 -20.94
N VAL A 244 -18.32 14.55 -20.94
CA VAL A 244 -16.94 14.24 -20.50
C VAL A 244 -16.89 13.96 -19.01
N ALA A 245 -17.58 14.76 -18.18
CA ALA A 245 -17.67 14.50 -16.75
C ALA A 245 -18.35 13.14 -16.49
N LEU A 246 -19.44 12.83 -17.21
CA LEU A 246 -20.11 11.54 -17.13
C LEU A 246 -19.21 10.37 -17.55
N LEU A 247 -18.41 10.57 -18.61
CA LEU A 247 -17.42 9.58 -19.06
C LEU A 247 -16.37 9.34 -17.96
N ALA A 248 -15.81 10.39 -17.36
CA ALA A 248 -14.85 10.28 -16.26
C ALA A 248 -15.45 9.55 -15.04
N THR A 249 -16.69 9.89 -14.66
CA THR A 249 -17.42 9.20 -13.60
C THR A 249 -17.66 7.73 -13.93
N THR A 250 -18.00 7.41 -15.17
CA THR A 250 -18.21 6.02 -15.59
C THR A 250 -16.91 5.23 -15.54
N ILE A 251 -15.78 5.82 -15.94
CA ILE A 251 -14.45 5.20 -15.83
C ILE A 251 -14.09 4.96 -14.36
N SER A 252 -14.33 5.95 -13.49
CA SER A 252 -14.07 5.85 -12.05
C SER A 252 -14.89 4.73 -11.40
N ILE A 253 -16.20 4.66 -11.68
CA ILE A 253 -17.08 3.59 -11.19
C ILE A 253 -16.67 2.23 -11.76
N ALA A 254 -16.34 2.14 -13.05
CA ALA A 254 -15.89 0.88 -13.65
C ALA A 254 -14.56 0.40 -13.02
N GLY A 255 -13.67 1.34 -12.67
CA GLY A 255 -12.42 1.06 -11.98
C GLY A 255 -12.60 0.32 -10.66
N GLN A 256 -13.66 0.62 -9.89
CA GLN A 256 -13.97 -0.08 -8.62
C GLN A 256 -14.26 -1.57 -8.78
N TYR A 257 -14.65 -2.02 -9.97
CA TYR A 257 -14.96 -3.43 -10.24
C TYR A 257 -13.81 -4.17 -10.92
N ILE A 258 -12.69 -3.49 -11.17
CA ILE A 258 -11.52 -4.05 -11.84
C ILE A 258 -10.37 -4.03 -10.83
N PRO A 259 -9.73 -5.18 -10.52
CA PRO A 259 -8.58 -5.20 -9.61
C PRO A 259 -7.49 -4.20 -10.03
N GLY A 260 -7.13 -3.29 -9.12
CA GLY A 260 -6.16 -2.20 -9.37
C GLY A 260 -6.66 -1.07 -10.28
N GLY A 261 -7.91 -1.13 -10.74
CA GLY A 261 -8.56 -0.10 -11.55
C GLY A 261 -9.05 1.11 -10.75
N ASP A 262 -9.06 1.00 -9.43
CA ASP A 262 -9.43 2.02 -8.45
C ASP A 262 -8.21 2.79 -7.89
N SER A 263 -6.98 2.36 -8.19
CA SER A 263 -5.77 3.06 -7.77
C SER A 263 -5.67 4.43 -8.45
N VAL A 264 -5.82 5.49 -7.66
CA VAL A 264 -5.63 6.88 -8.05
C VAL A 264 -4.22 7.08 -8.60
N PHE A 265 -3.18 6.62 -7.89
CA PHE A 265 -1.79 6.77 -8.31
C PHE A 265 -1.55 6.14 -9.69
N ALA A 266 -1.95 4.89 -9.88
CA ALA A 266 -1.77 4.18 -11.14
C ALA A 266 -2.44 4.89 -12.33
N LEU A 267 -3.69 5.35 -12.15
CA LEU A 267 -4.44 6.05 -13.19
C LEU A 267 -3.81 7.41 -13.55
N VAL A 268 -3.34 8.16 -12.54
CA VAL A 268 -2.67 9.47 -12.75
C VAL A 268 -1.35 9.29 -13.47
N VAL A 269 -0.52 8.34 -13.03
CA VAL A 269 0.77 7.98 -13.63
C VAL A 269 0.58 7.64 -15.11
N LEU A 270 -0.35 6.72 -15.42
CA LEU A 270 -0.67 6.34 -16.79
C LEU A 270 -1.11 7.55 -17.65
N ALA A 271 -1.99 8.39 -17.11
CA ALA A 271 -2.52 9.54 -17.85
C ALA A 271 -1.45 10.60 -18.14
N VAL A 272 -0.69 10.99 -17.12
CA VAL A 272 0.33 12.04 -17.20
C VAL A 272 1.50 11.59 -18.05
N TYR A 273 2.07 10.43 -17.75
CA TYR A 273 3.28 9.96 -18.42
C TYR A 273 2.97 9.39 -19.80
N GLY A 274 1.78 8.79 -20.00
CA GLY A 274 1.31 8.36 -21.32
C GLY A 274 1.18 9.55 -22.28
N LEU A 275 0.50 10.63 -21.88
CA LEU A 275 0.42 11.84 -22.69
C LEU A 275 1.77 12.51 -22.90
N GLY A 276 2.61 12.57 -21.85
CA GLY A 276 3.97 13.07 -21.94
C GLY A 276 4.78 12.32 -23.00
N GLY A 277 4.72 10.99 -23.00
CA GLY A 277 5.36 10.13 -23.99
C GLY A 277 4.90 10.38 -25.42
N ILE A 278 3.62 10.68 -25.63
CA ILE A 278 3.03 10.89 -26.95
C ILE A 278 3.33 12.30 -27.49
N PHE A 279 3.21 13.35 -26.66
CA PHE A 279 3.24 14.73 -27.14
C PHE A 279 4.61 15.41 -27.03
N ILE A 280 5.44 15.10 -26.03
CA ILE A 280 6.76 15.74 -25.88
C ILE A 280 7.67 15.51 -27.08
N PRO A 281 7.79 14.30 -27.65
CA PRO A 281 8.62 14.07 -28.83
C PRO A 281 8.14 14.89 -30.02
N MET A 282 6.82 14.94 -30.24
CA MET A 282 6.22 15.73 -31.31
C MET A 282 6.48 17.23 -31.15
N LEU A 283 6.29 17.77 -29.94
CA LEU A 283 6.56 19.18 -29.64
C LEU A 283 8.04 19.50 -29.79
N THR A 284 8.93 18.62 -29.34
CA THR A 284 10.37 18.79 -29.40
C THR A 284 10.88 18.86 -30.84
N ILE A 285 10.44 17.94 -31.70
CA ILE A 285 10.78 17.94 -33.13
C ILE A 285 10.27 19.22 -33.82
N ARG A 286 9.06 19.68 -33.46
CA ARG A 286 8.54 20.96 -33.97
C ARG A 286 9.32 22.17 -33.48
N TRP A 287 9.79 22.18 -32.22
CA TRP A 287 10.64 23.26 -31.69
C TRP A 287 12.01 23.30 -32.34
N MET A 288 12.55 22.14 -32.72
CA MET A 288 13.76 22.05 -33.56
C MET A 288 13.53 22.56 -35.00
N GLY A 289 12.26 22.81 -35.36
CA GLY A 289 11.86 23.41 -36.63
C GLY A 289 11.69 22.41 -37.76
N TYR A 290 11.57 21.12 -37.45
CA TYR A 290 11.10 20.11 -38.39
C TYR A 290 9.57 20.08 -38.36
N GLU A 291 8.93 20.02 -39.51
CA GLU A 291 7.47 20.00 -39.64
C GLU A 291 7.03 18.64 -40.18
N PRO A 292 6.68 17.67 -39.31
CA PRO A 292 6.24 16.36 -39.75
C PRO A 292 4.92 16.45 -40.50
N ASP A 293 4.79 15.70 -41.60
CA ASP A 293 3.50 15.55 -42.28
C ASP A 293 2.50 14.77 -41.42
N THR A 294 1.24 14.73 -41.87
CA THR A 294 0.16 14.05 -41.13
C THR A 294 0.48 12.59 -40.84
N PHE A 295 1.02 11.85 -41.81
CA PHE A 295 1.31 10.44 -41.63
C PHE A 295 2.49 10.24 -40.66
N HIS A 296 3.56 11.02 -40.79
CA HIS A 296 4.68 11.00 -39.86
C HIS A 296 4.22 11.27 -38.42
N SER A 297 3.39 12.31 -38.22
CA SER A 297 2.84 12.65 -36.91
C SER A 297 2.05 11.49 -36.30
N ILE A 298 1.22 10.81 -37.11
CA ILE A 298 0.44 9.64 -36.67
C ILE A 298 1.37 8.49 -36.27
N VAL A 299 2.39 8.19 -37.08
CA VAL A 299 3.34 7.11 -36.79
C VAL A 299 4.08 7.36 -35.47
N MET A 300 4.52 8.60 -35.20
CA MET A 300 5.13 8.95 -33.92
C MET A 300 4.17 8.73 -32.74
N MET A 301 2.95 9.27 -32.82
CA MET A 301 1.96 9.16 -31.74
C MET A 301 1.53 7.72 -31.48
N VAL A 302 1.32 6.92 -32.52
CA VAL A 302 0.92 5.51 -32.40
C VAL A 302 2.06 4.67 -31.84
N SER A 303 3.30 4.91 -32.27
CA SER A 303 4.47 4.21 -31.72
C SER A 303 4.64 4.47 -30.23
N ALA A 304 4.46 5.73 -29.81
CA ALA A 304 4.48 6.11 -28.40
C ALA A 304 3.37 5.41 -27.60
N LEU A 305 2.13 5.44 -28.10
CA LEU A 305 0.98 4.80 -27.46
C LEU A 305 1.19 3.30 -27.29
N VAL A 306 1.64 2.61 -28.34
CA VAL A 306 1.92 1.17 -28.29
C VAL A 306 3.00 0.88 -27.26
N ALA A 307 4.07 1.66 -27.21
CA ALA A 307 5.14 1.47 -26.23
C ALA A 307 4.64 1.68 -24.79
N VAL A 308 3.82 2.71 -24.53
CA VAL A 308 3.21 2.96 -23.20
C VAL A 308 2.35 1.77 -22.78
N ILE A 309 1.46 1.28 -23.65
CA ILE A 309 0.56 0.17 -23.32
C ILE A 309 1.32 -1.14 -23.13
N VAL A 310 2.26 -1.46 -24.03
CA VAL A 310 3.08 -2.69 -23.89
C VAL A 310 3.91 -2.65 -22.61
N TRP A 311 4.50 -1.50 -22.27
CA TRP A 311 5.29 -1.37 -21.04
C TRP A 311 4.46 -1.62 -19.78
N ARG A 312 3.24 -1.08 -19.74
CA ARG A 312 2.28 -1.32 -18.67
C ARG A 312 1.86 -2.79 -18.58
N LEU A 313 1.54 -3.42 -19.72
CA LEU A 313 1.09 -4.82 -19.75
C LEU A 313 2.18 -5.80 -19.30
N VAL A 314 3.45 -5.46 -19.48
CA VAL A 314 4.59 -6.28 -19.03
C VAL A 314 4.94 -6.01 -17.55
N GLY A 315 4.34 -5.00 -16.91
CA GLY A 315 4.57 -4.67 -15.50
C GLY A 315 5.83 -3.84 -15.22
N LEU A 316 6.54 -3.42 -16.27
CA LEU A 316 7.76 -2.60 -16.14
C LEU A 316 7.48 -1.16 -15.70
N ASN A 317 6.20 -0.76 -15.64
CA ASN A 317 5.77 0.53 -15.11
C ASN A 317 6.06 0.69 -13.61
N ASN A 318 6.25 -0.43 -12.88
CA ASN A 318 6.59 -0.39 -11.47
C ASN A 318 8.04 0.06 -11.25
N ASP A 319 8.93 -0.27 -12.21
CA ASP A 319 10.33 0.14 -12.15
C ASP A 319 10.53 1.53 -12.77
N ILE A 320 9.94 1.77 -13.95
CA ILE A 320 10.16 2.99 -14.75
C ILE A 320 8.86 3.49 -15.37
N PHE A 321 8.63 4.81 -15.24
CA PHE A 321 7.48 5.49 -15.82
C PHE A 321 7.33 5.25 -17.33
N GLU A 322 6.09 5.05 -17.77
CA GLU A 322 5.73 4.72 -19.16
C GLU A 322 6.09 5.83 -20.15
N SER A 323 6.37 7.04 -19.67
CA SER A 323 6.87 8.14 -20.49
C SER A 323 8.21 7.82 -21.17
N VAL A 324 9.10 7.07 -20.52
CA VAL A 324 10.42 6.72 -21.05
C VAL A 324 10.33 5.89 -22.34
N PRO A 325 9.70 4.70 -22.34
CA PRO A 325 9.53 3.90 -23.55
C PRO A 325 8.64 4.63 -24.57
N GLY A 326 7.63 5.38 -24.13
CA GLY A 326 6.78 6.20 -25.00
C GLY A 326 7.56 7.24 -25.80
N MET A 327 8.37 8.04 -25.12
CA MET A 327 9.23 9.05 -25.77
C MET A 327 10.28 8.39 -26.66
N GLY A 328 10.92 7.31 -26.17
CA GLY A 328 11.90 6.54 -26.94
C GLY A 328 11.33 6.04 -28.27
N ALA A 329 10.18 5.36 -28.23
CA ALA A 329 9.53 4.84 -29.42
C ALA A 329 9.13 5.95 -30.41
N ALA A 330 8.64 7.09 -29.93
CA ALA A 330 8.29 8.23 -30.78
C ALA A 330 9.51 8.83 -31.49
N PHE A 331 10.61 9.04 -30.77
CA PHE A 331 11.85 9.56 -31.34
C PHE A 331 12.45 8.56 -32.33
N THR A 332 12.48 7.26 -32.00
CA THR A 332 12.92 6.21 -32.93
C THR A 332 12.08 6.22 -34.21
N ALA A 333 10.76 6.28 -34.08
CA ALA A 333 9.86 6.37 -35.22
C ALA A 333 10.14 7.60 -36.09
N HIS A 334 10.38 8.76 -35.47
CA HIS A 334 10.77 9.98 -36.17
C HIS A 334 12.06 9.82 -36.98
N PHE A 335 13.14 9.34 -36.36
CA PHE A 335 14.43 9.19 -37.03
C PHE A 335 14.39 8.14 -38.15
N VAL A 336 13.66 7.04 -37.96
CA VAL A 336 13.44 6.02 -39.00
C VAL A 336 12.67 6.62 -40.18
N MET A 337 11.59 7.34 -39.91
CA MET A 337 10.78 7.98 -40.95
C MET A 337 11.54 9.07 -41.71
N ALA A 338 12.30 9.91 -41.01
CA ALA A 338 13.14 10.93 -41.61
C ALA A 338 14.19 10.31 -42.54
N ARG A 339 14.79 9.18 -42.14
CA ARG A 339 15.78 8.46 -42.95
C ARG A 339 15.19 7.80 -44.20
N ILE A 340 13.96 7.27 -44.11
CA ILE A 340 13.29 6.60 -45.23
C ILE A 340 12.72 7.61 -46.23
N ARG A 341 12.07 8.67 -45.75
CA ARG A 341 11.26 9.57 -46.59
C ARG A 341 11.97 10.84 -47.00
N THR A 342 12.84 11.37 -46.15
CA THR A 342 13.47 12.68 -46.36
C THR A 342 14.97 12.62 -46.06
N PRO A 343 15.74 11.76 -46.78
CA PRO A 343 17.15 11.55 -46.50
C PRO A 343 18.01 12.81 -46.70
N ASP A 344 17.56 13.73 -47.55
CA ASP A 344 18.27 14.98 -47.87
C ASP A 344 17.97 16.12 -46.89
N SER A 345 16.95 15.97 -46.03
CA SER A 345 16.61 16.98 -45.01
C SER A 345 17.16 16.59 -43.65
N SER A 346 17.57 17.57 -42.84
CA SER A 346 17.99 17.28 -41.48
C SER A 346 16.79 16.79 -40.64
N PRO A 347 16.88 15.63 -39.96
CA PRO A 347 15.85 15.18 -39.02
C PRO A 347 15.58 16.20 -37.90
N LEU A 348 16.61 16.97 -37.52
CA LEU A 348 16.51 18.00 -36.48
C LEU A 348 16.05 19.37 -37.01
N GLY A 349 15.44 19.42 -38.20
CA GLY A 349 14.89 20.62 -38.78
C GLY A 349 15.95 21.69 -39.05
N ARG A 350 15.97 22.74 -38.22
CA ARG A 350 16.89 23.89 -38.35
C ARG A 350 18.34 23.55 -38.00
N TYR A 351 18.56 22.49 -37.24
CA TYR A 351 19.88 22.08 -36.81
C TYR A 351 20.43 21.02 -37.77
N ALA A 352 21.69 21.17 -38.20
CA ALA A 352 22.37 20.11 -38.94
C ALA A 352 22.71 18.94 -38.01
N MET A 353 22.62 17.71 -38.51
CA MET A 353 23.12 16.55 -37.77
C MET A 353 24.61 16.74 -37.46
N PRO A 354 25.05 16.56 -36.20
CA PRO A 354 26.46 16.66 -35.86
C PRO A 354 27.28 15.62 -36.63
N SER A 355 28.54 15.93 -36.93
CA SER A 355 29.44 14.95 -37.57
C SER A 355 29.56 13.68 -36.71
N GLY A 356 29.79 12.53 -37.33
CA GLY A 356 29.88 11.24 -36.60
C GLY A 356 30.93 11.26 -35.47
N ARG A 357 32.00 12.05 -35.61
CA ARG A 357 33.00 12.26 -34.55
C ARG A 357 32.43 13.03 -33.35
N VAL A 358 31.62 14.05 -33.59
CA VAL A 358 30.95 14.82 -32.51
C VAL A 358 29.92 13.94 -31.81
N ILE A 359 29.12 13.17 -32.56
CA ILE A 359 28.17 12.20 -31.98
C ILE A 359 28.91 11.18 -31.11
N GLY A 360 30.03 10.62 -31.59
CA GLY A 360 30.83 9.68 -30.81
C GLY A 360 31.42 10.31 -29.53
N ILE A 361 31.94 11.54 -29.61
CA ILE A 361 32.45 12.26 -28.44
C ILE A 361 31.32 12.57 -27.45
N SER A 362 30.18 13.06 -27.92
CA SER A 362 29.00 13.34 -27.08
C SER A 362 28.46 12.06 -26.43
N ALA A 363 28.37 10.95 -27.17
CA ALA A 363 27.96 9.67 -26.64
C ALA A 363 28.92 9.18 -25.55
N MET A 364 30.24 9.34 -25.74
CA MET A 364 31.21 9.01 -24.69
C MET A 364 31.10 9.91 -23.45
N ILE A 365 30.87 11.21 -23.63
CA ILE A 365 30.69 12.16 -22.52
C ILE A 365 29.43 11.84 -21.71
N ILE A 366 28.39 11.28 -22.34
CA ILE A 366 27.15 10.88 -21.68
C ILE A 366 27.30 9.49 -21.07
N LEU A 367 27.77 8.50 -21.84
CA LEU A 367 27.85 7.11 -21.38
C LEU A 367 28.91 6.90 -20.29
N ALA A 368 30.04 7.62 -20.31
CA ALA A 368 31.08 7.45 -19.29
C ALA A 368 30.60 7.76 -17.86
N PRO A 369 29.95 8.90 -17.56
CA PRO A 369 29.41 9.15 -16.22
C PRO A 369 28.22 8.24 -15.90
N MET A 370 27.41 7.84 -16.88
CA MET A 370 26.34 6.85 -16.66
C MET A 370 26.91 5.50 -16.23
N SER A 371 27.91 4.99 -16.95
CA SER A 371 28.62 3.75 -16.59
C SER A 371 29.32 3.87 -15.24
N ALA A 372 29.92 5.03 -14.92
CA ALA A 372 30.49 5.27 -13.60
C ALA A 372 29.43 5.29 -12.50
N ALA A 373 28.24 5.84 -12.76
CA ALA A 373 27.13 5.84 -11.83
C ALA A 373 26.58 4.42 -11.61
N GLU A 374 26.42 3.62 -12.67
CA GLU A 374 26.04 2.20 -12.54
C GLU A 374 27.08 1.43 -11.74
N VAL A 375 28.36 1.53 -12.08
CA VAL A 375 29.44 0.85 -11.34
C VAL A 375 29.48 1.34 -9.89
N GLY A 376 29.32 2.65 -9.66
CA GLY A 376 29.24 3.21 -8.31
C GLY A 376 28.09 2.63 -7.51
N TYR A 377 26.91 2.54 -8.12
CA TYR A 377 25.71 1.95 -7.53
C TYR A 377 25.89 0.45 -7.24
N PHE A 378 26.43 -0.33 -8.18
CA PHE A 378 26.76 -1.74 -7.98
C PHE A 378 27.79 -1.96 -6.87
N LEU A 379 28.74 -1.04 -6.70
CA LEU A 379 29.76 -1.13 -5.65
C LEU A 379 29.26 -0.62 -4.29
N SER A 380 28.32 0.32 -4.27
CA SER A 380 27.75 0.89 -3.04
C SER A 380 26.57 0.09 -2.50
N ARG A 381 25.95 -0.75 -3.34
CA ARG A 381 24.95 -1.72 -2.93
C ARG A 381 25.62 -2.65 -1.91
N SER A 382 25.20 -2.61 -0.64
CA SER A 382 25.72 -3.46 0.43
C SER A 382 25.58 -4.93 0.03
N SER A 383 26.58 -5.76 0.33
CA SER A 383 26.53 -7.21 0.07
C SER A 383 25.36 -7.89 0.80
N ASP A 384 24.84 -7.26 1.86
CA ASP A 384 23.65 -7.73 2.58
C ASP A 384 22.35 -7.49 1.79
N SER A 385 22.38 -6.65 0.76
CA SER A 385 21.29 -6.54 -0.21
C SER A 385 21.38 -7.56 -1.36
N GLU A 386 22.54 -8.22 -1.56
CA GLU A 386 22.60 -9.48 -2.34
C GLU A 386 22.16 -10.68 -1.49
N ALA A 387 22.26 -10.56 -0.16
CA ALA A 387 21.66 -11.46 0.84
C ALA A 387 20.18 -11.16 1.11
N MET A 388 19.50 -10.51 0.17
CA MET A 388 18.04 -10.46 0.10
C MET A 388 17.63 -10.74 -1.34
N GLY A 389 18.10 -11.86 -1.86
CA GLY A 389 18.11 -12.13 -3.29
C GLY A 389 16.73 -12.04 -3.94
N GLY A 390 16.72 -11.56 -5.18
CA GLY A 390 15.56 -11.70 -6.05
C GLY A 390 15.11 -13.16 -6.15
N VAL A 391 13.84 -13.36 -6.52
CA VAL A 391 13.15 -14.65 -6.61
C VAL A 391 14.09 -15.80 -7.00
N GLY A 392 14.29 -16.74 -6.07
CA GLY A 392 15.31 -17.79 -6.16
C GLY A 392 14.90 -19.07 -5.41
N ASN A 393 15.84 -20.01 -5.32
CA ASN A 393 15.69 -21.20 -4.48
C ASN A 393 16.40 -20.95 -3.15
N TYR A 394 15.67 -21.04 -2.06
CA TYR A 394 16.14 -20.78 -0.71
C TYR A 394 15.89 -22.00 0.17
N THR A 395 16.72 -22.16 1.20
CA THR A 395 16.49 -23.09 2.29
C THR A 395 16.24 -22.26 3.54
N ALA A 396 15.02 -22.31 4.08
CA ALA A 396 14.71 -21.70 5.37
C ALA A 396 14.81 -22.78 6.46
N THR A 397 15.68 -22.56 7.42
CA THR A 397 15.88 -23.42 8.59
C THR A 397 15.25 -22.73 9.79
N LEU A 398 14.24 -23.34 10.40
CA LEU A 398 13.61 -22.85 11.63
C LEU A 398 14.03 -23.72 12.80
N GLN A 399 14.38 -23.09 13.91
CA GLN A 399 14.71 -23.73 15.18
C GLN A 399 13.70 -23.30 16.22
N PHE A 400 13.07 -24.29 16.88
CA PHE A 400 12.09 -24.08 17.94
C PHE A 400 12.67 -24.47 19.30
N GLU A 401 12.33 -23.69 20.31
CA GLU A 401 12.65 -23.95 21.71
C GLU A 401 11.42 -23.72 22.58
N ASP A 402 11.03 -24.74 23.33
CA ASP A 402 9.93 -24.65 24.30
C ASP A 402 10.45 -24.19 25.66
N VAL A 403 9.88 -23.09 26.16
CA VAL A 403 10.17 -22.57 27.49
C VAL A 403 8.93 -22.68 28.37
N VAL A 404 9.03 -23.47 29.44
CA VAL A 404 8.00 -23.57 30.46
C VAL A 404 8.19 -22.42 31.45
N LEU A 405 7.21 -21.52 31.53
CA LEU A 405 7.24 -20.37 32.44
C LEU A 405 6.73 -20.74 33.83
N VAL A 406 5.68 -21.55 33.88
CA VAL A 406 4.99 -21.96 35.10
C VAL A 406 4.52 -23.40 34.92
N GLU A 407 4.71 -24.19 35.97
CA GLU A 407 4.10 -25.51 36.13
C GLU A 407 3.69 -25.59 37.60
N ASP A 408 2.37 -25.65 37.85
CA ASP A 408 1.83 -25.73 39.20
C ASP A 408 0.53 -26.56 39.24
N GLU A 409 0.09 -26.88 40.46
CA GLU A 409 -1.12 -27.67 40.73
C GLU A 409 -1.90 -26.99 41.86
N GLU A 410 -3.11 -26.51 41.55
CA GLU A 410 -3.95 -25.75 42.49
C GLU A 410 -5.40 -26.24 42.45
N TYR A 411 -6.07 -26.19 43.61
CA TYR A 411 -7.48 -26.52 43.73
C TYR A 411 -8.33 -25.30 43.38
N ILE A 412 -9.25 -25.45 42.42
CA ILE A 412 -10.14 -24.39 41.95
C ILE A 412 -11.58 -24.75 42.33
N GLY A 413 -12.24 -23.91 43.12
CA GLY A 413 -13.63 -24.15 43.53
C GLY A 413 -14.64 -23.93 42.41
N ASP A 414 -15.86 -24.48 42.58
CA ASP A 414 -16.97 -24.29 41.62
C ASP A 414 -17.26 -22.81 41.33
N GLY A 415 -17.08 -22.41 40.07
CA GLY A 415 -17.27 -21.04 39.59
C GLY A 415 -16.15 -20.06 39.96
N GLU A 416 -15.04 -20.53 40.54
CA GLU A 416 -13.85 -19.72 40.80
C GLU A 416 -12.95 -19.64 39.56
N THR A 417 -12.21 -18.52 39.45
CA THR A 417 -11.27 -18.26 38.36
C THR A 417 -9.92 -17.88 38.93
N ILE A 418 -8.86 -18.47 38.37
CA ILE A 418 -7.48 -18.06 38.61
C ILE A 418 -7.03 -17.21 37.43
N ASP A 419 -6.47 -16.03 37.71
CA ASP A 419 -5.95 -15.10 36.71
C ASP A 419 -4.40 -15.08 36.75
N PHE A 420 -3.77 -15.06 35.57
CA PHE A 420 -2.34 -15.00 35.34
C PHE A 420 -2.00 -13.77 34.49
N ASP A 421 -1.26 -12.82 35.06
CA ASP A 421 -0.75 -11.66 34.32
C ASP A 421 0.75 -11.84 34.05
N TYR A 422 1.13 -12.03 32.78
CA TYR A 422 2.52 -12.21 32.36
C TYR A 422 2.97 -11.16 31.33
N MET A 423 4.13 -10.56 31.58
CA MET A 423 4.76 -9.61 30.67
C MET A 423 5.92 -10.29 29.94
N LEU A 424 5.76 -10.64 28.66
CA LEU A 424 6.75 -11.42 27.91
C LEU A 424 8.04 -10.66 27.55
N THR A 425 8.10 -9.35 27.80
CA THR A 425 9.32 -8.54 27.63
C THR A 425 10.40 -8.84 28.68
N GLN A 426 10.10 -9.68 29.69
CA GLN A 426 11.04 -10.04 30.77
C GLN A 426 11.66 -11.44 30.64
N ILE A 427 11.34 -12.19 29.58
CA ILE A 427 11.97 -13.50 29.32
C ILE A 427 13.39 -13.28 28.80
N ASP A 428 14.37 -13.98 29.38
CA ASP A 428 15.77 -13.97 28.94
C ASP A 428 15.86 -14.74 27.62
N ARG A 429 15.71 -14.04 26.49
CA ARG A 429 15.80 -14.61 25.14
C ARG A 429 17.23 -14.53 24.64
N GLU A 430 17.76 -15.61 24.04
CA GLU A 430 18.99 -15.52 23.27
C GLU A 430 18.78 -14.61 22.04
N ASP A 431 19.81 -13.84 21.67
CA ASP A 431 19.76 -12.93 20.52
C ASP A 431 19.33 -13.69 19.24
N GLY A 432 18.19 -13.30 18.65
CA GLY A 432 17.68 -13.87 17.40
C GLY A 432 16.45 -14.78 17.53
N PHE A 433 15.97 -15.05 18.75
CA PHE A 433 14.71 -15.78 18.98
C PHE A 433 13.52 -14.82 19.16
N GLN A 434 12.44 -15.09 18.43
CA GLN A 434 11.14 -14.42 18.54
C GLN A 434 10.10 -15.38 19.15
N VAL A 435 9.08 -14.83 19.83
CA VAL A 435 7.96 -15.65 20.34
C VAL A 435 7.09 -16.07 19.16
N ALA A 436 6.73 -17.34 19.15
CA ALA A 436 6.02 -17.97 18.05
C ALA A 436 4.66 -18.55 18.47
N GLU A 437 4.53 -18.97 19.74
CA GLU A 437 3.25 -19.26 20.40
C GLU A 437 3.34 -19.03 21.89
N VAL A 438 2.21 -18.62 22.46
CA VAL A 438 1.96 -18.63 23.90
C VAL A 438 0.78 -19.54 24.14
N GLN A 439 0.95 -20.56 24.98
CA GLN A 439 -0.12 -21.50 25.28
C GLN A 439 -0.18 -21.83 26.77
N MET A 440 -1.40 -22.00 27.27
CA MET A 440 -1.68 -22.58 28.57
C MET A 440 -2.36 -23.92 28.37
N VAL A 441 -1.75 -24.95 28.94
CA VAL A 441 -2.26 -26.32 28.96
C VAL A 441 -2.68 -26.63 30.38
N TRP A 442 -3.86 -27.24 30.56
CA TRP A 442 -4.28 -27.71 31.88
C TRP A 442 -4.89 -29.09 31.80
N THR A 443 -4.76 -29.82 32.90
CA THR A 443 -5.28 -31.17 33.10
C THR A 443 -5.95 -31.25 34.46
N TYR A 444 -7.11 -31.90 34.54
CA TYR A 444 -7.80 -32.18 35.80
C TYR A 444 -8.37 -33.61 35.78
N ASP A 445 -8.49 -34.23 36.95
CA ASP A 445 -9.00 -35.60 37.10
C ASP A 445 -10.43 -35.56 37.68
N GLU A 446 -11.41 -36.06 36.93
CA GLU A 446 -12.85 -36.19 37.29
C GLU A 446 -13.07 -37.22 38.43
N THR A 447 -12.48 -36.98 39.61
CA THR A 447 -12.42 -37.96 40.71
C THR A 447 -12.99 -37.47 42.03
N ASN A 448 -13.52 -36.24 42.07
CA ASN A 448 -13.86 -35.56 43.31
C ASN A 448 -15.36 -35.54 43.68
N GLU A 449 -16.23 -36.23 42.93
CA GLU A 449 -17.62 -36.38 43.36
C GLU A 449 -17.76 -37.25 44.63
N GLU A 450 -18.01 -36.61 45.77
CA GLU A 450 -18.26 -37.31 47.03
C GLU A 450 -19.78 -37.47 47.26
N ALA A 451 -20.21 -38.68 47.59
CA ALA A 451 -21.60 -38.92 47.94
C ALA A 451 -21.96 -38.22 49.27
N ASP A 452 -22.93 -37.30 49.26
CA ASP A 452 -23.40 -36.55 50.44
C ASP A 452 -24.84 -36.93 50.86
N PRO A 453 -25.04 -38.13 51.42
CA PRO A 453 -26.37 -38.59 51.83
C PRO A 453 -26.83 -37.93 53.13
N ASN A 454 -27.92 -37.16 53.03
CA ASN A 454 -28.52 -36.42 54.14
C ASN A 454 -29.43 -37.27 55.06
N SER A 455 -29.67 -38.54 54.73
CA SER A 455 -30.53 -39.45 55.49
C SER A 455 -30.00 -40.89 55.54
N PHE A 456 -30.44 -41.66 56.56
CA PHE A 456 -30.14 -43.10 56.66
C PHE A 456 -30.61 -43.90 55.43
N GLN A 457 -31.66 -43.41 54.76
CA GLN A 457 -32.22 -44.06 53.58
C GLN A 457 -31.33 -43.82 52.34
N GLU A 458 -30.75 -42.63 52.21
CA GLU A 458 -29.77 -42.28 51.15
C GLU A 458 -28.42 -42.97 51.39
N GLN A 459 -27.94 -43.05 52.64
CA GLN A 459 -26.71 -43.79 52.98
C GLN A 459 -26.78 -45.28 52.57
N ALA A 460 -27.93 -45.92 52.79
CA ALA A 460 -28.14 -47.30 52.37
C ALA A 460 -28.30 -47.45 50.85
N ALA A 461 -28.82 -46.42 50.17
CA ALA A 461 -28.98 -46.41 48.72
C ALA A 461 -27.64 -46.20 47.99
N CYS A 462 -26.82 -45.25 48.44
CA CYS A 462 -25.47 -45.02 47.92
C CYS A 462 -24.58 -46.28 48.01
N ALA A 463 -24.70 -47.05 49.10
CA ALA A 463 -23.95 -48.30 49.29
C ALA A 463 -24.34 -49.43 48.31
N VAL A 464 -25.51 -49.35 47.69
CA VAL A 464 -26.04 -50.35 46.74
C VAL A 464 -25.87 -49.88 45.29
N ASN A 465 -26.09 -48.60 45.05
CA ASN A 465 -25.92 -47.97 43.75
C ASN A 465 -25.46 -46.51 43.96
N PRO A 466 -24.15 -46.24 43.84
CA PRO A 466 -23.62 -44.90 44.06
C PRO A 466 -24.19 -43.89 43.05
N GLY A 467 -24.52 -44.33 41.83
CA GLY A 467 -24.89 -43.42 40.75
C GLY A 467 -23.74 -43.28 39.78
N ASN A 468 -23.85 -42.30 38.89
CA ASN A 468 -22.79 -41.94 37.96
C ASN A 468 -22.41 -40.50 38.24
N ASP A 469 -21.13 -40.22 38.13
CA ASP A 469 -20.61 -38.86 38.24
C ASP A 469 -21.04 -38.06 37.00
N ALA A 470 -21.31 -36.77 37.18
CA ALA A 470 -21.43 -35.80 36.12
C ALA A 470 -20.04 -35.44 35.61
N MET A 471 -20.00 -34.81 34.44
CA MET A 471 -18.75 -34.32 33.87
C MET A 471 -18.60 -32.86 34.25
N ASP A 472 -17.42 -32.52 34.72
CA ASP A 472 -17.01 -31.15 34.99
C ASP A 472 -16.55 -30.46 33.72
N SER A 473 -16.54 -29.13 33.77
CA SER A 473 -16.11 -28.32 32.64
C SER A 473 -15.10 -27.27 33.06
N THR A 474 -14.10 -27.07 32.22
CA THR A 474 -13.05 -26.08 32.45
C THR A 474 -13.00 -25.09 31.29
N ILE A 475 -12.77 -23.82 31.59
CA ILE A 475 -12.72 -22.74 30.60
C ILE A 475 -11.41 -21.99 30.78
N GLY A 476 -10.55 -22.03 29.76
CA GLY A 476 -9.34 -21.23 29.68
C GLY A 476 -9.56 -20.04 28.75
N GLU A 477 -9.17 -18.84 29.18
CA GLU A 477 -9.19 -17.61 28.38
C GLU A 477 -7.78 -17.03 28.24
N LEU A 478 -7.51 -16.42 27.09
CA LEU A 478 -6.26 -15.74 26.77
C LEU A 478 -6.60 -14.42 26.08
N GLU A 479 -6.12 -13.32 26.65
CA GLU A 479 -6.21 -11.96 26.11
C GLU A 479 -4.82 -11.33 25.96
N HIS A 480 -4.56 -10.74 24.79
CA HIS A 480 -3.31 -10.05 24.49
C HIS A 480 -3.49 -9.06 23.34
N ASN A 481 -3.14 -7.78 23.52
CA ASN A 481 -3.16 -6.74 22.48
C ASN A 481 -4.45 -6.66 21.61
N GLY A 482 -5.61 -7.02 22.17
CA GLY A 482 -6.91 -7.05 21.49
C GLY A 482 -7.28 -8.38 20.83
N TYR A 483 -6.40 -9.39 20.87
CA TYR A 483 -6.73 -10.80 20.65
C TYR A 483 -7.41 -11.38 21.89
N PHE A 484 -8.44 -12.20 21.69
CA PHE A 484 -9.15 -12.92 22.74
C PHE A 484 -9.51 -14.32 22.26
N SER A 485 -9.09 -15.33 23.01
CA SER A 485 -9.45 -16.74 22.78
C SER A 485 -10.03 -17.33 24.07
N SER A 486 -11.06 -18.15 23.93
CA SER A 486 -11.70 -18.86 25.04
C SER A 486 -11.99 -20.29 24.59
N VAL A 487 -11.47 -21.25 25.34
CA VAL A 487 -11.56 -22.68 25.01
C VAL A 487 -12.10 -23.43 26.22
N GLN A 488 -13.11 -24.27 25.97
CA GLN A 488 -13.60 -25.24 26.93
C GLN A 488 -12.76 -26.52 26.82
N GLY A 489 -12.26 -27.02 27.95
CA GLY A 489 -11.51 -28.28 28.02
C GLY A 489 -12.36 -29.49 27.62
N ASP A 490 -11.71 -30.57 27.17
CA ASP A 490 -12.38 -31.82 26.84
C ASP A 490 -12.78 -32.58 28.11
N GLU A 491 -14.07 -32.48 28.44
CA GLU A 491 -14.77 -33.12 29.56
C GLU A 491 -14.52 -34.65 29.67
N MET A 492 -14.13 -35.35 28.58
CA MET A 492 -13.85 -36.79 28.64
C MET A 492 -12.40 -37.12 29.03
N THR A 493 -11.47 -36.21 28.74
CA THR A 493 -10.03 -36.44 28.98
C THR A 493 -9.48 -35.59 30.10
N GLY A 494 -10.25 -34.57 30.52
CA GLY A 494 -9.83 -33.60 31.52
C GLY A 494 -8.75 -32.65 31.01
N ILE A 495 -8.57 -32.49 29.70
CA ILE A 495 -7.46 -31.72 29.11
C ILE A 495 -8.00 -30.51 28.37
N GLY A 496 -7.42 -29.33 28.60
CA GLY A 496 -7.68 -28.13 27.83
C GLY A 496 -6.40 -27.41 27.41
N ILE A 497 -6.49 -26.71 26.27
CA ILE A 497 -5.39 -25.93 25.70
C ILE A 497 -5.98 -24.65 25.14
N VAL A 498 -5.46 -23.50 25.59
CA VAL A 498 -5.73 -22.20 24.98
C VAL A 498 -4.40 -21.62 24.51
N SER A 499 -4.34 -21.19 23.25
CA SER A 499 -3.13 -20.64 22.66
C SER A 499 -3.40 -19.42 21.78
N GLU A 500 -2.38 -18.59 21.68
CA GLU A 500 -2.22 -17.59 20.63
C GLU A 500 -1.03 -17.98 19.78
N GLU A 501 -1.33 -18.34 18.54
CA GLU A 501 -0.36 -18.84 17.58
C GLU A 501 0.07 -17.72 16.62
N PHE A 502 1.30 -17.23 16.76
CA PHE A 502 1.90 -16.24 15.85
C PHE A 502 2.47 -16.88 14.58
N TRP A 503 2.49 -18.21 14.50
CA TRP A 503 2.94 -18.98 13.34
C TRP A 503 1.85 -19.38 12.35
N SER A 504 0.60 -18.96 12.57
CA SER A 504 -0.49 -19.15 11.59
C SER A 504 -0.15 -18.55 10.21
N GLY A 505 0.83 -17.65 10.15
CA GLY A 505 1.48 -17.17 8.93
C GLY A 505 2.18 -18.27 8.11
N PHE A 506 2.75 -19.33 8.68
CA PHE A 506 3.56 -20.30 7.91
C PHE A 506 2.75 -21.31 7.09
N SER A 507 1.43 -21.18 7.03
CA SER A 507 0.60 -21.92 6.07
C SER A 507 1.10 -21.74 4.63
N TRP A 508 1.67 -20.57 4.30
CA TRP A 508 2.32 -20.35 3.00
C TRP A 508 3.50 -21.31 2.78
N LEU A 509 4.26 -21.66 3.82
CA LEU A 509 5.40 -22.56 3.76
C LEU A 509 4.95 -23.96 3.36
N VAL A 510 3.88 -24.47 3.97
CA VAL A 510 3.24 -25.74 3.61
C VAL A 510 2.65 -25.68 2.20
N THR A 511 2.04 -24.56 1.83
CA THR A 511 1.43 -24.35 0.51
C THR A 511 2.47 -24.30 -0.61
N VAL A 512 3.62 -23.66 -0.36
CA VAL A 512 4.70 -23.45 -1.35
C VAL A 512 5.61 -24.67 -1.46
N THR A 513 5.86 -25.38 -0.36
CA THR A 513 6.78 -26.53 -0.35
C THR A 513 6.08 -27.89 -0.41
N GLY A 514 4.80 -27.95 -0.04
CA GLY A 514 4.04 -29.21 0.09
C GLY A 514 4.45 -30.07 1.29
N VAL A 515 5.29 -29.54 2.18
CA VAL A 515 5.78 -30.24 3.38
C VAL A 515 5.04 -29.69 4.59
N SER A 516 4.26 -30.53 5.27
CA SER A 516 3.62 -30.17 6.54
C SER A 516 4.66 -30.07 7.64
N PHE A 517 4.38 -29.24 8.65
CA PHE A 517 5.09 -29.32 9.93
C PHE A 517 4.97 -30.75 10.48
N GLY A 518 6.07 -31.31 10.97
CA GLY A 518 6.04 -32.62 11.63
C GLY A 518 5.21 -32.56 12.91
N ASP A 519 4.60 -33.69 13.30
CA ASP A 519 3.74 -33.81 14.50
C ASP A 519 4.49 -33.59 15.85
N ASP A 520 5.76 -33.19 15.81
CA ASP A 520 6.63 -33.01 16.98
C ASP A 520 7.43 -31.70 16.79
N LEU A 521 6.78 -30.58 17.12
CA LEU A 521 7.36 -29.22 17.14
C LEU A 521 8.12 -28.94 18.45
N GLY A 522 8.52 -29.97 19.20
CA GLY A 522 9.42 -29.80 20.34
C GLY A 522 10.82 -29.33 19.92
N ASN A 523 11.73 -29.18 20.89
CA ASN A 523 13.12 -28.72 20.68
C ASN A 523 13.79 -29.38 19.45
N GLY A 524 13.82 -28.65 18.34
CA GLY A 524 14.14 -29.23 17.04
C GLY A 524 14.40 -28.19 15.96
N THR A 525 15.16 -28.61 14.95
CA THR A 525 15.50 -27.80 13.77
C THR A 525 14.85 -28.43 12.55
N GLN A 526 14.07 -27.66 11.79
CA GLN A 526 13.41 -28.10 10.55
C GLN A 526 13.82 -27.20 9.39
N ALA A 527 13.96 -27.76 8.19
CA ALA A 527 14.42 -27.02 7.01
C ALA A 527 13.49 -27.21 5.82
N TRP A 528 13.20 -26.13 5.10
CA TRP A 528 12.30 -26.08 3.96
C TRP A 528 12.98 -25.49 2.73
N ASN A 529 12.83 -26.18 1.60
CA ASN A 529 13.26 -25.68 0.30
C ASN A 529 12.14 -24.84 -0.33
N ILE A 530 12.34 -23.53 -0.39
CA ILE A 530 11.39 -22.55 -0.93
C ILE A 530 11.86 -22.14 -2.33
N SER A 531 10.93 -22.06 -3.27
CA SER A 531 11.19 -21.54 -4.62
C SER A 531 10.10 -20.57 -5.04
N GLY A 532 10.47 -19.54 -5.80
CA GLY A 532 9.49 -18.60 -6.36
C GLY A 532 9.14 -17.39 -5.48
N LEU A 533 9.78 -17.26 -4.31
CA LEU A 533 9.73 -16.08 -3.45
C LEU A 533 11.12 -15.43 -3.36
N SER A 534 11.16 -14.13 -3.14
CA SER A 534 12.39 -13.41 -2.78
C SER A 534 12.74 -13.66 -1.31
N GLU A 535 14.01 -13.51 -0.97
CA GLU A 535 14.43 -13.66 0.43
C GLU A 535 13.78 -12.62 1.34
N GLY A 536 13.54 -11.40 0.84
CA GLY A 536 12.80 -10.36 1.56
C GLY A 536 11.39 -10.80 1.91
N GLU A 537 10.64 -11.35 0.95
CA GLU A 537 9.30 -11.90 1.19
C GLU A 537 9.35 -13.10 2.16
N ILE A 538 10.39 -13.93 2.11
CA ILE A 538 10.56 -15.05 3.04
C ILE A 538 10.78 -14.53 4.46
N ARG A 539 11.70 -13.57 4.66
CA ARG A 539 12.01 -13.02 5.98
C ARG A 539 10.84 -12.23 6.56
N GLU A 540 10.18 -11.40 5.75
CA GLU A 540 9.00 -10.63 6.16
C GLU A 540 7.87 -11.56 6.61
N ASN A 541 7.59 -12.62 5.84
CA ASN A 541 6.58 -13.61 6.23
C ASN A 541 7.01 -14.53 7.39
N LEU A 542 8.31 -14.58 7.73
CA LEU A 542 8.84 -15.33 8.88
C LEU A 542 8.96 -14.48 10.15
N SER A 543 9.00 -13.15 10.04
CA SER A 543 9.13 -12.23 11.17
C SER A 543 7.76 -11.81 11.71
N SER A 544 7.55 -11.88 13.02
CA SER A 544 6.29 -11.48 13.67
C SER A 544 6.19 -9.98 13.99
N SER A 545 7.12 -9.15 13.49
CA SER A 545 7.09 -7.67 13.55
C SER A 545 6.85 -7.03 14.94
N GLY A 546 7.03 -7.78 16.02
CA GLY A 546 6.90 -7.28 17.40
C GLY A 546 5.48 -7.28 17.94
N GLU A 547 4.51 -7.85 17.22
CA GLU A 547 3.12 -7.98 17.69
C GLU A 547 3.00 -8.92 18.91
N GLN A 548 3.94 -9.87 19.03
CA GLN A 548 4.03 -10.88 20.08
C GLN A 548 4.49 -10.35 21.45
N ASP A 549 5.01 -9.13 21.52
CA ASP A 549 5.49 -8.55 22.78
C ASP A 549 4.40 -7.73 23.46
N GLY A 550 4.17 -7.96 24.75
CA GLY A 550 3.11 -7.30 25.49
C GLY A 550 2.78 -7.96 26.82
N ASP A 551 1.66 -7.51 27.40
CA ASP A 551 1.05 -8.09 28.58
C ASP A 551 0.01 -9.14 28.13
N TYR A 552 0.16 -10.35 28.63
CA TYR A 552 -0.76 -11.46 28.42
C TYR A 552 -1.55 -11.68 29.70
N ALA A 553 -2.87 -11.62 29.58
CA ALA A 553 -3.80 -11.98 30.64
C ALA A 553 -4.39 -13.34 30.29
N LEU A 554 -4.09 -14.36 31.10
CA LEU A 554 -4.69 -15.69 30.97
C LEU A 554 -5.56 -15.96 32.19
N SER A 555 -6.66 -16.67 32.01
CA SER A 555 -7.50 -17.08 33.13
C SER A 555 -7.98 -18.51 32.95
N LEU A 556 -8.16 -19.21 34.07
CA LEU A 556 -8.66 -20.58 34.11
C LEU A 556 -9.79 -20.68 35.12
N ARG A 557 -10.94 -21.19 34.67
CA ARG A 557 -12.15 -21.38 35.48
C ARG A 557 -12.58 -22.84 35.46
N VAL A 558 -13.06 -23.33 36.61
CA VAL A 558 -13.71 -24.63 36.76
C VAL A 558 -15.19 -24.42 37.06
N ASP A 559 -16.05 -25.11 36.33
CA ASP A 559 -17.48 -25.19 36.57
C ASP A 559 -17.81 -26.66 36.88
N ALA A 560 -18.01 -26.95 38.17
CA ALA A 560 -18.21 -28.29 38.68
C ALA A 560 -19.69 -28.67 38.63
N ASN A 561 -19.99 -29.89 38.20
CA ASN A 561 -21.33 -30.43 38.10
C ASN A 561 -21.48 -31.60 39.07
N SER A 562 -22.58 -31.62 39.82
CA SER A 562 -22.89 -32.74 40.70
C SER A 562 -23.75 -33.80 39.99
N GLY A 563 -23.24 -35.03 39.95
CA GLY A 563 -23.93 -36.20 39.44
C GLY A 563 -24.80 -36.93 40.48
N GLY A 564 -24.67 -38.25 40.47
CA GLY A 564 -25.40 -39.17 41.33
C GLY A 564 -26.70 -39.70 40.72
N ASN A 565 -27.64 -40.08 41.58
CA ASN A 565 -28.97 -40.54 41.17
C ASN A 565 -30.03 -40.08 42.17
N GLY A 566 -31.31 -40.20 41.80
CA GLY A 566 -32.42 -39.72 42.66
C GLY A 566 -32.53 -40.35 44.06
N GLN A 567 -31.67 -41.31 44.42
CA GLN A 567 -31.56 -41.91 45.75
C GLN A 567 -30.18 -41.76 46.41
N CYS A 568 -29.17 -41.27 45.67
CA CYS A 568 -27.83 -40.98 46.15
C CYS A 568 -27.36 -39.64 45.53
N PRO A 569 -27.54 -38.51 46.22
CA PRO A 569 -27.02 -37.24 45.76
C PRO A 569 -25.50 -37.19 45.96
N HIS A 570 -24.80 -36.68 44.95
CA HIS A 570 -23.39 -36.31 45.06
C HIS A 570 -23.28 -34.79 45.26
N SER A 571 -22.16 -34.36 45.84
CA SER A 571 -21.74 -32.96 45.88
C SER A 571 -20.37 -32.85 45.25
N ASP A 572 -20.20 -31.82 44.42
CA ASP A 572 -18.90 -31.42 43.90
C ASP A 572 -18.64 -29.97 44.30
N ASP A 573 -17.45 -29.70 44.83
CA ASP A 573 -17.02 -28.39 45.32
C ASP A 573 -15.88 -27.80 44.45
N GLY A 574 -15.45 -28.47 43.38
CA GLY A 574 -14.36 -28.05 42.48
C GLY A 574 -13.29 -29.11 42.22
N GLU A 575 -12.29 -28.75 41.42
CA GLU A 575 -11.28 -29.70 40.93
C GLU A 575 -9.83 -29.29 41.22
N GLU A 576 -8.98 -30.30 41.40
CA GLU A 576 -7.53 -30.12 41.47
C GLU A 576 -7.00 -30.04 40.03
N VAL A 577 -6.58 -28.84 39.62
CA VAL A 577 -6.16 -28.57 38.25
C VAL A 577 -4.65 -28.36 38.21
N ARG A 578 -3.99 -29.16 37.38
CA ARG A 578 -2.59 -28.97 37.03
C ARG A 578 -2.51 -28.16 35.74
N TYR A 579 -1.78 -27.06 35.77
CA TYR A 579 -1.65 -26.20 34.60
C TYR A 579 -0.19 -25.85 34.33
N GLU A 580 0.09 -25.59 33.06
CA GLU A 580 1.41 -25.27 32.56
C GLU A 580 1.31 -24.15 31.53
N LEU A 581 2.06 -23.07 31.78
CA LEU A 581 2.20 -21.96 30.84
C LEU A 581 3.50 -22.15 30.06
N ARG A 582 3.37 -22.32 28.74
CA ARG A 582 4.47 -22.56 27.82
C ARG A 582 4.56 -21.43 26.80
N VAL A 583 5.79 -21.06 26.46
CA VAL A 583 6.08 -20.15 25.35
C VAL A 583 7.03 -20.86 24.40
N MET A 584 6.63 -20.95 23.14
CA MET A 584 7.51 -21.47 22.11
C MET A 584 8.27 -20.31 21.46
N LEU A 585 9.59 -20.38 21.57
CA LEU A 585 10.53 -19.48 20.91
C LEU A 585 10.94 -20.07 19.57
N MET A 586 11.13 -19.20 18.58
CA MET A 586 11.54 -19.59 17.24
C MET A 586 12.65 -18.66 16.74
N SER A 587 13.70 -19.24 16.17
CA SER A 587 14.65 -18.52 15.33
C SER A 587 14.63 -19.10 13.92
N PHE A 588 15.02 -18.28 12.94
CA PHE A 588 15.06 -18.73 11.54
C PHE A 588 16.32 -18.23 10.84
N GLU A 589 16.86 -19.07 9.97
CA GLU A 589 17.99 -18.79 9.10
C GLU A 589 17.57 -19.08 7.65
N VAL A 590 17.83 -18.15 6.73
CA VAL A 590 17.50 -18.31 5.31
C VAL A 590 18.80 -18.31 4.52
N GLU A 591 19.07 -19.42 3.85
CA GLU A 591 20.24 -19.58 2.98
C GLU A 591 19.82 -19.74 1.52
N LYS A 592 20.59 -19.16 0.60
CA LYS A 592 20.36 -19.33 -0.84
C LYS A 592 21.00 -20.63 -1.32
N ASN A 593 20.22 -21.45 -2.03
CA ASN A 593 20.76 -22.66 -2.65
C ASN A 593 21.60 -22.27 -3.88
N GLU A 594 22.92 -22.42 -3.80
CA GLU A 594 23.79 -22.34 -4.98
C GLU A 594 23.43 -23.46 -5.95
N ALA A 595 23.12 -23.10 -7.20
CA ALA A 595 22.86 -24.10 -8.24
C ALA A 595 24.16 -24.85 -8.58
N GLU A 596 24.16 -26.18 -8.47
CA GLU A 596 25.16 -27.05 -9.11
C GLU A 596 25.13 -26.94 -10.64
#